data_AF-A0A1H7RH37-F1
#
_entry.id   AF-A0A1H7RH37-F1
#
_cell.length_a   1.000
_cell.length_b   1.000
_cell.length_c   1.000
_cell.angle_alpha   90.00
_cell.angle_beta   90.00
_cell.angle_gamma   90.00
#
_symmetry.space_group_name_H-M   'P 1'
#
loop_
_entity.id
_entity.type
_entity.pdbx_description
1 polymer ?
#
loop_
_entity_poly.entity_id
_entity_poly.type
_entity_poly.pdbx_seq_one_letter_code
_entity_poly.pdbx_strand_id
1 'polypeptide(L)'
;MIFFIIVSFVILIIALTLLMSYEIRQKVIDFAQSLLPQGKKKLLNARKFAHEMNHAASADQIQTHWHLQQWWILIAGFFLLSSIMLFAFTKPVDPTKIEANYLKKADPQIYNLLNGEILSPPPEVEESLVDAAIVEAVRLEQQYQAQTGGSVSSTTIPNVENSEFSHGHLDTSMVNRKWDKMHPRYKQRLLMVFKIMKEQHGYELVLLEGYRSPARQNSLSRNKATTLATAYRSYHQFGLAADVAFKRDGKVVISERDPWAMRGYQLYGQVAESVGLVWGGRWTKIHDYGHTEYRMPGLVRSKETHDRFIREAEQGNLMASNIEQ
;
A
#
# COMPACT_ATOMS: atom_id res chain seq x y z
N MET A 1 -18.53 -34.94 39.72
CA MET A 1 -17.25 -34.21 39.72
C MET A 1 -16.30 -34.68 38.63
N ILE A 2 -15.96 -35.97 38.56
CA ILE A 2 -15.04 -36.51 37.52
C ILE A 2 -15.52 -36.19 36.10
N PHE A 3 -16.80 -36.45 35.80
CA PHE A 3 -17.39 -36.10 34.50
C PHE A 3 -17.28 -34.60 34.18
N PHE A 4 -17.52 -33.74 35.18
CA PHE A 4 -17.39 -32.29 35.04
C PHE A 4 -15.95 -31.89 34.72
N ILE A 5 -14.96 -32.46 35.41
CA ILE A 5 -13.54 -32.21 35.15
C ILE A 5 -13.16 -32.63 33.73
N ILE A 6 -13.60 -33.81 33.27
CA ILE A 6 -13.34 -34.30 31.91
C ILE A 6 -13.94 -33.35 30.87
N VAL A 7 -15.20 -32.95 31.04
CA VAL A 7 -15.87 -32.01 30.13
C VAL A 7 -15.16 -30.65 30.12
N SER A 8 -14.77 -30.12 31.28
CA SER A 8 -14.01 -28.87 31.37
C SER A 8 -12.66 -28.96 30.66
N PHE A 9 -11.97 -30.10 30.74
CA PHE A 9 -10.69 -30.32 30.06
C PHE A 9 -10.85 -30.38 28.54
N VAL A 10 -11.89 -31.07 28.04
CA VAL A 10 -12.21 -31.11 26.60
C VAL A 10 -12.55 -29.71 26.06
N ILE A 11 -13.37 -28.95 26.79
CA ILE A 11 -13.70 -27.57 26.43
C ILE A 11 -12.45 -26.70 26.39
N LEU A 12 -11.53 -26.86 27.36
CA LEU A 12 -10.28 -26.12 27.39
C LEU A 12 -9.39 -26.43 26.18
N ILE A 13 -9.26 -27.70 25.79
CA ILE A 13 -8.48 -28.08 24.60
C ILE A 13 -9.07 -27.42 23.35
N ILE A 14 -10.39 -27.49 23.18
CA ILE A 14 -11.07 -26.87 22.03
C ILE A 14 -10.86 -25.36 22.05
N ALA A 15 -11.02 -24.70 23.20
CA ALA A 15 -10.76 -23.27 23.34
C ALA A 15 -9.31 -22.89 23.00
N LEU A 16 -8.32 -23.66 23.48
CA LEU A 16 -6.91 -23.46 23.16
C LEU A 16 -6.64 -23.59 21.65
N THR A 17 -7.23 -24.61 20.99
CA THR A 17 -7.07 -24.78 19.55
C THR A 17 -7.69 -23.63 18.75
N LEU A 18 -8.85 -23.11 19.17
CA LEU A 18 -9.50 -21.97 18.53
C LEU A 18 -8.72 -20.67 18.73
N LEU A 19 -8.06 -20.50 19.88
CA LEU A 19 -7.22 -19.33 20.19
C LEU A 19 -5.88 -19.30 19.43
N MET A 20 -5.55 -20.35 18.66
CA MET A 20 -4.45 -20.33 17.69
C MET A 20 -4.80 -19.53 16.43
N SER A 21 -6.09 -19.27 16.17
CA SER A 21 -6.52 -18.35 15.12
C SER A 21 -6.49 -16.91 15.61
N TYR A 22 -5.87 -16.02 14.83
CA TYR A 22 -5.73 -14.61 15.15
C TYR A 22 -7.09 -13.89 15.27
N GLU A 23 -8.01 -14.11 14.32
CA GLU A 23 -9.31 -13.43 14.30
C GLU A 23 -10.22 -13.86 15.45
N ILE A 24 -10.25 -15.16 15.75
CA ILE A 24 -11.06 -15.70 16.84
C ILE A 24 -10.52 -15.20 18.19
N ARG A 25 -9.20 -15.16 18.33
CA ARG A 25 -8.53 -14.63 19.52
C ARG A 25 -8.95 -13.19 19.82
N GLN A 26 -8.95 -12.30 18.83
CA GLN A 26 -9.32 -10.89 19.05
C GLN A 26 -10.78 -10.76 19.50
N LYS A 27 -11.71 -11.46 18.84
CA LYS A 27 -13.12 -11.47 19.23
C LYS A 27 -13.35 -11.98 20.66
N VAL A 28 -12.59 -12.99 21.08
CA VAL A 28 -12.67 -13.54 22.45
C VAL A 28 -12.11 -12.56 23.48
N ILE A 29 -11.02 -11.84 23.15
CA ILE A 29 -10.45 -10.80 24.03
C ILE A 29 -11.45 -9.67 24.24
N ASP A 30 -12.06 -9.16 23.17
CA ASP A 30 -13.05 -8.08 23.25
C ASP A 30 -14.28 -8.51 24.07
N PHE A 31 -14.75 -9.74 23.87
CA PHE A 31 -15.83 -10.32 24.65
C PHE A 31 -15.46 -10.49 26.13
N ALA A 32 -14.26 -10.99 26.43
CA ALA A 32 -13.80 -11.16 27.81
C ALA A 32 -13.66 -9.81 28.54
N GLN A 33 -13.17 -8.78 27.85
CA GLN A 33 -13.11 -7.42 28.39
C GLN A 33 -14.52 -6.86 28.68
N SER A 34 -15.51 -7.19 27.86
CA SER A 34 -16.91 -6.79 28.08
C SER A 34 -17.56 -7.45 29.32
N LEU A 35 -17.04 -8.60 29.76
CA LEU A 35 -17.54 -9.36 30.91
C LEU A 35 -16.90 -8.96 32.25
N LEU A 36 -15.89 -8.09 32.25
CA LEU A 36 -15.25 -7.61 33.48
C LEU A 36 -16.31 -6.97 34.39
N PRO A 37 -16.40 -7.36 35.68
CA PRO A 37 -17.49 -6.96 36.55
C PRO A 37 -17.41 -5.46 36.88
N GLN A 38 -18.32 -4.66 36.31
CA GLN A 38 -18.39 -3.22 36.53
C GLN A 38 -19.10 -2.80 37.85
N GLY A 39 -19.56 -3.75 38.68
CA GLY A 39 -20.48 -3.48 39.78
C GLY A 39 -20.01 -3.87 41.18
N LYS A 40 -20.02 -2.91 42.12
CA LYS A 40 -19.65 -3.07 43.55
C LYS A 40 -20.43 -4.20 44.27
N LYS A 41 -21.65 -4.51 43.84
CA LYS A 41 -22.50 -5.57 44.42
C LYS A 41 -21.97 -6.99 44.14
N LYS A 42 -21.38 -7.22 42.95
CA LYS A 42 -20.78 -8.52 42.62
C LYS A 42 -19.49 -8.77 43.41
N LEU A 43 -18.72 -7.71 43.67
CA LEU A 43 -17.52 -7.76 44.52
C LEU A 43 -17.86 -8.11 45.98
N LEU A 44 -18.93 -7.52 46.53
CA LEU A 44 -19.41 -7.83 47.88
C LEU A 44 -19.88 -9.28 48.02
N ASN A 45 -20.57 -9.82 47.01
CA ASN A 45 -20.98 -11.22 47.00
C ASN A 45 -19.78 -12.17 46.90
N ALA A 46 -18.79 -11.85 46.07
CA ALA A 46 -17.54 -12.62 45.99
C ALA A 46 -16.78 -12.63 47.33
N ARG A 47 -16.77 -11.50 48.05
CA ARG A 47 -16.14 -11.40 49.37
C ARG A 47 -16.87 -12.23 50.43
N LYS A 48 -18.21 -12.26 50.41
CA LYS A 48 -19.00 -13.12 51.31
C LYS A 48 -18.74 -14.60 51.03
N PHE A 49 -18.78 -15.00 49.76
CA PHE A 49 -18.46 -16.37 49.34
C PHE A 49 -17.04 -16.79 49.76
N ALA A 50 -16.04 -15.91 49.58
CA ALA A 50 -14.68 -16.18 50.04
C ALA A 50 -14.60 -16.37 51.56
N HIS A 51 -15.40 -15.62 52.32
CA HIS A 51 -15.45 -15.75 53.77
C HIS A 51 -16.09 -17.08 54.21
N GLU A 52 -17.20 -17.48 53.58
CA GLU A 52 -17.87 -18.76 53.80
C GLU A 52 -16.96 -19.95 53.43
N MET A 53 -16.24 -19.84 52.31
CA MET A 53 -15.26 -20.84 51.87
C MET A 53 -14.08 -20.98 52.84
N ASN A 54 -13.56 -19.87 53.38
CA ASN A 54 -12.48 -19.90 54.37
C ASN A 54 -12.97 -20.50 55.70
N HIS A 55 -14.21 -20.21 56.10
CA HIS A 55 -14.80 -20.78 57.31
C HIS A 55 -15.03 -22.30 57.20
N ALA A 56 -15.48 -22.77 56.04
CA ALA A 56 -15.67 -24.19 55.73
C ALA A 56 -14.36 -25.02 55.64
N ALA A 57 -13.20 -24.35 55.59
CA ALA A 57 -11.89 -24.98 55.58
C ALA A 57 -11.29 -25.16 56.99
N SER A 58 -11.98 -24.72 58.06
CA SER A 58 -11.53 -24.90 59.44
C SER A 58 -11.60 -26.38 59.90
N ALA A 59 -10.66 -26.77 60.78
CA ALA A 59 -10.50 -28.15 61.23
C ALA A 59 -11.72 -28.71 61.98
N ASP A 60 -12.57 -27.84 62.54
CA ASP A 60 -13.74 -28.22 63.33
C ASP A 60 -15.00 -28.50 62.47
N GLN A 61 -14.96 -28.27 61.15
CA GLN A 61 -16.14 -28.31 60.26
C GLN A 61 -16.02 -29.33 59.11
N ILE A 62 -15.09 -30.28 59.21
CA ILE A 62 -14.66 -31.16 58.11
C ILE A 62 -15.80 -32.05 57.57
N GLN A 63 -16.70 -32.53 58.42
CA GLN A 63 -17.79 -33.43 57.97
C GLN A 63 -19.04 -32.69 57.48
N THR A 64 -19.33 -31.50 58.01
CA THR A 64 -20.56 -30.74 57.71
C THR A 64 -20.46 -29.99 56.38
N HIS A 65 -19.26 -29.54 55.98
CA HIS A 65 -19.07 -28.67 54.81
C HIS A 65 -18.25 -29.32 53.67
N TRP A 66 -18.19 -30.65 53.62
CA TRP A 66 -17.45 -31.42 52.61
C TRP A 66 -17.73 -30.99 51.15
N HIS A 67 -18.98 -30.62 50.82
CA HIS A 67 -19.36 -30.16 49.49
C HIS A 67 -18.74 -28.81 49.09
N LEU A 68 -18.49 -27.91 50.05
CA LEU A 68 -17.76 -26.65 49.83
C LEU A 68 -16.27 -26.92 49.59
N GLN A 69 -15.70 -27.92 50.25
CA GLN A 69 -14.28 -28.27 50.09
C GLN A 69 -13.93 -28.79 48.69
N GLN A 70 -14.89 -29.41 47.98
CA GLN A 70 -14.70 -29.82 46.58
C GLN A 70 -14.44 -28.64 45.63
N TRP A 71 -14.85 -27.41 46.00
CA TRP A 71 -14.55 -26.21 45.21
C TRP A 71 -13.08 -25.83 45.24
N TRP A 72 -12.30 -26.23 46.25
CA TRP A 72 -10.86 -25.99 46.26
C TRP A 72 -10.13 -26.74 45.15
N ILE A 73 -10.62 -27.92 44.77
CA ILE A 73 -10.10 -28.67 43.61
C ILE A 73 -10.37 -27.89 42.32
N LEU A 74 -11.54 -27.29 42.19
CA LEU A 74 -11.91 -26.46 41.03
C LEU A 74 -11.13 -25.14 40.99
N ILE A 75 -10.91 -24.50 42.15
CA ILE A 75 -10.11 -23.27 42.26
C ILE A 75 -8.65 -23.54 41.91
N ALA A 76 -8.06 -24.61 42.45
CA ALA A 76 -6.69 -25.02 42.12
C ALA A 76 -6.55 -25.37 40.63
N GLY A 77 -7.52 -26.09 40.07
CA GLY A 77 -7.60 -26.37 38.63
C GLY A 77 -7.72 -25.10 37.78
N PHE A 78 -8.54 -24.14 38.20
CA PHE A 78 -8.69 -22.84 37.53
C PHE A 78 -7.37 -22.09 37.47
N PHE A 79 -6.63 -21.98 38.59
CA PHE A 79 -5.33 -21.29 38.60
C PHE A 79 -4.28 -22.02 37.75
N LEU A 80 -4.25 -23.35 37.79
CA LEU A 80 -3.34 -24.15 36.95
C LEU A 80 -3.60 -23.93 35.45
N LEU A 81 -4.86 -24.02 35.03
CA LEU A 81 -5.26 -23.90 33.62
C LEU A 81 -5.23 -22.44 33.13
N SER A 82 -5.46 -21.47 34.01
CA SER A 82 -5.36 -20.04 33.70
C SER A 82 -3.95 -19.64 33.30
N SER A 83 -2.92 -20.28 33.88
CA SER A 83 -1.53 -20.01 33.48
C SER A 83 -1.25 -20.38 32.01
N ILE A 84 -1.83 -21.48 31.54
CA ILE A 84 -1.74 -21.95 30.15
C ILE A 84 -2.49 -21.00 29.21
N MET A 85 -3.69 -20.55 29.61
CA MET A 85 -4.44 -19.53 28.88
C MET A 85 -3.64 -18.23 28.76
N LEU A 86 -3.09 -17.73 29.86
CA LEU A 86 -2.30 -16.50 29.90
C LEU A 86 -1.09 -16.59 28.96
N PHE A 87 -0.40 -17.74 28.95
CA PHE A 87 0.69 -18.01 28.03
C PHE A 87 0.23 -18.08 26.56
N ALA A 88 -0.92 -18.71 26.30
CA ALA A 88 -1.49 -18.78 24.96
C ALA A 88 -1.84 -17.38 24.42
N PHE A 89 -2.47 -16.51 25.24
CA PHE A 89 -2.86 -15.15 24.85
C PHE A 89 -1.69 -14.18 24.69
N THR A 90 -0.63 -14.33 25.49
CA THR A 90 0.51 -13.40 25.50
C THR A 90 1.62 -13.76 24.52
N LYS A 91 1.66 -15.00 24.02
CA LYS A 91 2.63 -15.37 22.97
C LYS A 91 2.28 -14.70 21.63
N PRO A 92 3.25 -14.03 20.98
CA PRO A 92 3.08 -13.59 19.60
C PRO A 92 2.90 -14.82 18.71
N VAL A 93 1.84 -14.82 17.90
CA VAL A 93 1.60 -15.86 16.90
C VAL A 93 1.99 -15.26 15.56
N ASP A 94 3.12 -15.72 15.00
CA ASP A 94 3.49 -15.41 13.63
C ASP A 94 2.47 -16.05 12.67
N PRO A 95 2.21 -15.45 11.48
CA PRO A 95 1.36 -16.04 10.46
C PRO A 95 1.79 -17.49 10.27
N THR A 96 0.81 -18.40 10.31
CA THR A 96 1.09 -19.82 10.43
C THR A 96 2.04 -20.25 9.31
N LYS A 97 2.99 -21.17 9.57
CA LYS A 97 3.92 -21.66 8.54
C LYS A 97 3.22 -22.07 7.24
N ILE A 98 1.95 -22.47 7.32
CA ILE A 98 1.08 -22.81 6.19
C ILE A 98 0.75 -21.58 5.34
N GLU A 99 0.32 -20.47 5.94
CA GLU A 99 0.04 -19.21 5.24
C GLU A 99 1.31 -18.62 4.63
N ALA A 100 2.42 -18.64 5.37
CA ALA A 100 3.72 -18.18 4.86
C ALA A 100 4.21 -19.03 3.67
N ASN A 101 4.08 -20.36 3.75
CA ASN A 101 4.45 -21.26 2.66
C ASN A 101 3.51 -21.15 1.46
N TYR A 102 2.21 -20.91 1.70
CA TYR A 102 1.25 -20.63 0.65
C TYR A 102 1.62 -19.33 -0.07
N LEU A 103 1.85 -18.24 0.66
CA LEU A 103 2.29 -16.96 0.10
C LEU A 103 3.60 -17.12 -0.67
N LYS A 104 4.60 -17.80 -0.12
CA LYS A 104 5.86 -18.09 -0.81
C LYS A 104 5.68 -18.85 -2.13
N LYS A 105 4.70 -19.77 -2.21
CA LYS A 105 4.44 -20.57 -3.41
C LYS A 105 3.55 -19.84 -4.42
N ALA A 106 2.56 -19.08 -3.94
CA ALA A 106 1.58 -18.38 -4.76
C ALA A 106 2.13 -17.08 -5.32
N ASP A 107 2.85 -16.30 -4.50
CA ASP A 107 3.51 -15.06 -4.90
C ASP A 107 4.81 -14.87 -4.07
N PRO A 108 5.94 -15.43 -4.55
CA PRO A 108 7.21 -15.34 -3.85
C PRO A 108 7.68 -13.89 -3.65
N GLN A 109 7.24 -12.96 -4.50
CA GLN A 109 7.71 -11.58 -4.42
C GLN A 109 6.94 -10.77 -3.38
N ILE A 110 5.64 -11.01 -3.21
CA ILE A 110 4.89 -10.47 -2.05
C ILE A 110 5.46 -11.02 -0.74
N TYR A 111 5.76 -12.31 -0.69
CA TYR A 111 6.40 -12.92 0.48
C TYR A 111 7.75 -12.26 0.81
N ASN A 112 8.57 -12.02 -0.21
CA ASN A 112 9.85 -11.34 -0.07
C ASN A 112 9.70 -9.88 0.38
N LEU A 113 8.71 -9.15 -0.12
CA LEU A 113 8.40 -7.78 0.33
C LEU A 113 7.95 -7.74 1.80
N LEU A 114 7.17 -8.73 2.25
CA LEU A 114 6.80 -8.88 3.66
C LEU A 114 8.02 -9.20 4.54
N ASN A 115 9.04 -9.86 3.98
CA ASN A 115 10.31 -10.12 4.64
C ASN A 115 11.32 -8.95 4.54
N GLY A 116 10.93 -7.83 3.93
CA GLY A 116 11.76 -6.64 3.82
C GLY A 116 12.68 -6.60 2.59
N GLU A 117 12.53 -7.52 1.64
CA GLU A 117 13.18 -7.38 0.33
C GLU A 117 12.57 -6.22 -0.46
N ILE A 118 13.39 -5.55 -1.27
CA ILE A 118 13.04 -4.31 -1.97
C ILE A 118 13.02 -4.60 -3.47
N LEU A 119 11.97 -4.14 -4.17
CA LEU A 119 11.92 -4.25 -5.64
C LEU A 119 13.00 -3.36 -6.26
N SER A 120 13.75 -3.92 -7.22
CA SER A 120 14.72 -3.19 -8.03
C SER A 120 14.04 -2.57 -9.26
N PRO A 121 14.42 -1.34 -9.66
CA PRO A 121 13.93 -0.74 -10.90
C PRO A 121 14.29 -1.56 -12.15
N PRO A 122 13.41 -1.61 -13.16
CA PRO A 122 13.76 -2.14 -14.46
C PRO A 122 14.83 -1.26 -15.14
N PRO A 123 15.59 -1.79 -16.11
CA PRO A 123 16.56 -1.01 -16.86
C PRO A 123 15.91 0.18 -17.57
N GLU A 124 16.65 1.29 -17.66
CA GLU A 124 16.22 2.50 -18.36
C GLU A 124 15.99 2.20 -19.84
N VAL A 125 14.97 2.83 -20.44
CA VAL A 125 14.65 2.68 -21.85
C VAL A 125 15.44 3.69 -22.68
N GLU A 126 15.96 3.24 -23.81
CA GLU A 126 16.65 4.06 -24.81
C GLU A 126 15.84 5.32 -25.17
N GLU A 127 16.46 6.49 -25.06
CA GLU A 127 15.79 7.79 -25.27
C GLU A 127 15.21 7.91 -26.69
N SER A 128 15.92 7.37 -27.67
CA SER A 128 15.47 7.33 -29.08
C SER A 128 14.13 6.63 -29.28
N LEU A 129 13.82 5.60 -28.48
CA LEU A 129 12.54 4.90 -28.56
C LEU A 129 11.39 5.76 -28.01
N VAL A 130 11.66 6.54 -26.97
CA VAL A 130 10.68 7.46 -26.37
C VAL A 130 10.42 8.62 -27.33
N ASP A 131 11.47 9.21 -27.92
CA ASP A 131 11.33 10.30 -28.88
C ASP A 131 10.54 9.87 -30.12
N ALA A 132 10.81 8.66 -30.64
CA ALA A 132 10.05 8.08 -31.74
C ALA A 132 8.57 7.92 -31.38
N ALA A 133 8.27 7.46 -30.16
CA ALA A 133 6.91 7.29 -29.67
C ALA A 133 6.16 8.62 -29.48
N ILE A 134 6.85 9.68 -29.05
CA ILE A 134 6.25 11.01 -28.96
C ILE A 134 5.86 11.52 -30.36
N VAL A 135 6.73 11.36 -31.35
CA VAL A 135 6.43 11.73 -32.74
C VAL A 135 5.24 10.94 -33.28
N GLU A 136 5.17 9.63 -32.99
CA GLU A 136 4.03 8.79 -33.38
C GLU A 136 2.73 9.22 -32.70
N ALA A 137 2.76 9.53 -31.40
CA ALA A 137 1.61 10.04 -30.66
C ALA A 137 1.07 11.35 -31.25
N VAL A 138 1.96 12.29 -31.62
CA VAL A 138 1.56 13.55 -32.27
C VAL A 138 0.87 13.30 -33.61
N ARG A 139 1.37 12.37 -34.42
CA ARG A 139 0.75 12.00 -35.70
C ARG A 139 -0.64 11.38 -35.52
N LEU A 140 -0.80 10.50 -34.53
CA LEU A 140 -2.09 9.88 -34.21
C LEU A 140 -3.12 10.93 -33.77
N GLU A 141 -2.72 11.91 -32.96
CA GLU A 141 -3.61 13.00 -32.54
C GLU A 141 -4.05 13.87 -33.73
N GLN A 142 -3.14 14.20 -34.65
CA GLN A 142 -3.48 14.94 -35.87
C GLN A 142 -4.47 14.18 -36.76
N GLN A 143 -4.28 12.86 -36.92
CA GLN A 143 -5.20 12.01 -37.67
C GLN A 143 -6.58 11.94 -37.01
N TYR A 144 -6.62 11.80 -35.68
CA TYR A 144 -7.86 11.79 -34.92
C TYR A 144 -8.64 13.11 -35.10
N GLN A 145 -7.95 14.26 -35.02
CA GLN A 145 -8.57 15.58 -35.25
C GLN A 145 -9.10 15.73 -36.68
N ALA A 146 -8.37 15.24 -37.69
CA ALA A 146 -8.81 15.26 -39.07
C ALA A 146 -10.06 14.38 -39.31
N GLN A 147 -10.17 13.26 -38.61
CA GLN A 147 -11.32 12.35 -38.71
C GLN A 147 -12.55 12.81 -37.91
N THR A 148 -12.37 13.55 -36.82
CA THR A 148 -13.46 13.93 -35.90
C THR A 148 -14.09 15.30 -36.17
N GLY A 149 -13.70 15.99 -37.25
CA GLY A 149 -14.48 17.11 -37.79
C GLY A 149 -14.65 18.32 -36.86
N GLY A 150 -13.66 18.61 -36.01
CA GLY A 150 -13.72 19.73 -35.08
C GLY A 150 -13.63 21.09 -35.78
N SER A 151 -14.77 21.63 -36.21
CA SER A 151 -14.95 23.07 -36.40
C SER A 151 -14.82 23.76 -35.04
N VAL A 152 -13.60 24.21 -34.72
CA VAL A 152 -13.41 25.30 -33.76
C VAL A 152 -12.87 26.47 -34.57
N SER A 153 -13.65 27.55 -34.55
CA SER A 153 -13.43 28.81 -35.24
C SER A 153 -11.96 29.21 -35.32
N SER A 154 -11.50 29.38 -36.56
CA SER A 154 -10.41 30.25 -36.93
C SER A 154 -10.59 31.62 -36.25
N THR A 155 -9.99 31.81 -35.08
CA THR A 155 -9.81 33.15 -34.54
C THR A 155 -8.49 33.65 -35.09
N THR A 156 -8.60 34.41 -36.17
CA THR A 156 -7.68 35.44 -36.66
C THR A 156 -6.21 35.06 -36.64
N ILE A 157 -5.66 34.80 -37.83
CA ILE A 157 -4.24 35.00 -38.11
C ILE A 157 -3.94 36.51 -38.00
N PRO A 158 -3.00 36.97 -37.16
CA PRO A 158 -2.16 38.09 -37.50
C PRO A 158 -0.84 37.51 -38.02
N ASN A 159 -0.59 37.78 -39.30
CA ASN A 159 0.72 37.59 -39.91
C ASN A 159 1.67 38.65 -39.34
N VAL A 160 2.52 38.30 -38.37
CA VAL A 160 3.71 39.08 -37.99
C VAL A 160 4.77 38.09 -37.49
N GLU A 161 5.76 37.83 -38.35
CA GLU A 161 7.18 37.65 -38.01
C GLU A 161 7.48 37.23 -36.55
N ASN A 162 7.25 35.95 -36.24
CA ASN A 162 7.93 35.17 -35.19
C ASN A 162 7.50 33.71 -35.32
N SER A 163 7.88 33.10 -36.44
CA SER A 163 7.70 31.68 -36.69
C SER A 163 8.76 30.86 -35.92
N GLU A 164 8.67 30.83 -34.58
CA GLU A 164 9.28 29.79 -33.72
C GLU A 164 8.35 28.55 -33.63
N PHE A 165 7.59 28.29 -34.68
CA PHE A 165 6.65 27.17 -34.81
C PHE A 165 7.04 26.21 -35.94
N SER A 166 8.34 26.02 -36.16
CA SER A 166 8.86 25.01 -37.08
C SER A 166 9.82 24.08 -36.33
N HIS A 167 9.44 22.80 -36.28
CA HIS A 167 10.16 21.70 -35.63
C HIS A 167 10.28 21.81 -34.11
N GLY A 168 9.22 21.40 -33.40
CA GLY A 168 9.29 21.10 -31.98
C GLY A 168 10.27 19.97 -31.70
N HIS A 169 11.55 20.30 -31.59
CA HIS A 169 12.46 19.62 -30.69
C HIS A 169 11.79 19.73 -29.31
N LEU A 170 11.00 18.72 -28.92
CA LEU A 170 10.64 18.57 -27.52
C LEU A 170 11.97 18.51 -26.80
N ASP A 171 12.30 19.56 -26.06
CA ASP A 171 13.51 19.57 -25.25
C ASP A 171 13.33 18.56 -24.11
N THR A 172 13.60 17.30 -24.44
CA THR A 172 13.56 16.15 -23.56
C THR A 172 14.75 16.11 -22.63
N SER A 173 15.77 16.96 -22.84
CA SER A 173 16.99 17.02 -22.04
C SER A 173 16.72 17.29 -20.55
N MET A 174 15.62 17.96 -20.23
CA MET A 174 15.20 18.25 -18.85
C MET A 174 14.23 17.21 -18.27
N VAL A 175 13.92 16.14 -18.99
CA VAL A 175 13.05 15.05 -18.52
C VAL A 175 13.88 14.04 -17.74
N ASN A 176 13.62 13.91 -16.44
CA ASN A 176 14.26 12.89 -15.63
C ASN A 176 13.49 11.57 -15.75
N ARG A 177 14.09 10.62 -16.46
CA ARG A 177 13.58 9.26 -16.68
C ARG A 177 14.20 8.24 -15.72
N LYS A 178 14.70 8.74 -14.58
CA LYS A 178 15.46 7.96 -13.61
C LYS A 178 14.64 7.73 -12.36
N TRP A 179 14.96 6.64 -11.68
CA TRP A 179 14.32 6.26 -10.42
C TRP A 179 15.01 6.89 -9.21
N ASP A 180 16.16 7.53 -9.41
CA ASP A 180 17.06 8.00 -8.36
C ASP A 180 16.40 9.03 -7.44
N LYS A 181 15.59 9.94 -8.00
CA LYS A 181 14.91 11.03 -7.27
C LYS A 181 13.47 10.71 -6.87
N MET A 182 13.07 9.44 -6.91
CA MET A 182 11.77 9.01 -6.41
C MET A 182 11.84 8.67 -4.91
N HIS A 183 10.85 9.16 -4.17
CA HIS A 183 10.70 8.86 -2.76
C HIS A 183 10.48 7.34 -2.57
N PRO A 184 11.18 6.67 -1.62
CA PRO A 184 11.17 5.21 -1.48
C PRO A 184 9.77 4.58 -1.39
N ARG A 185 8.87 5.21 -0.63
CA ARG A 185 7.48 4.72 -0.47
C ARG A 185 6.67 4.75 -1.77
N TYR A 186 6.94 5.72 -2.66
CA TYR A 186 6.29 5.80 -3.96
C TYR A 186 6.96 4.83 -4.94
N LYS A 187 8.29 4.82 -4.99
CA LYS A 187 9.11 3.91 -5.80
C LYS A 187 8.65 2.46 -5.66
N GLN A 188 8.53 1.94 -4.43
CA GLN A 188 8.13 0.55 -4.21
C GLN A 188 6.69 0.25 -4.66
N ARG A 189 5.76 1.20 -4.50
CA ARG A 189 4.39 1.05 -5.00
C ARG A 189 4.38 1.01 -6.51
N LEU A 190 5.10 1.92 -7.16
CA LEU A 190 5.17 1.96 -8.62
C LEU A 190 5.83 0.69 -9.19
N LEU A 191 6.89 0.18 -8.56
CA LEU A 191 7.50 -1.09 -8.97
C LEU A 191 6.57 -2.29 -8.83
N MET A 192 5.72 -2.30 -7.80
CA MET A 192 4.66 -3.30 -7.68
C MET A 192 3.66 -3.20 -8.84
N VAL A 193 3.28 -1.98 -9.25
CA VAL A 193 2.42 -1.78 -10.42
C VAL A 193 3.09 -2.33 -11.69
N PHE A 194 4.36 -2.01 -11.92
CA PHE A 194 5.12 -2.53 -13.08
C PHE A 194 5.12 -4.06 -13.12
N LYS A 195 5.35 -4.70 -11.97
CA LYS A 195 5.32 -6.16 -11.85
C LYS A 195 3.95 -6.73 -12.18
N ILE A 196 2.90 -6.25 -11.51
CA ILE A 196 1.52 -6.75 -11.70
C ILE A 196 1.09 -6.59 -13.17
N MET A 197 1.35 -5.42 -13.77
CA MET A 197 1.01 -5.16 -15.17
C MET A 197 1.73 -6.12 -16.12
N LYS A 198 3.00 -6.42 -15.87
CA LYS A 198 3.76 -7.37 -16.69
C LYS A 198 3.23 -8.79 -16.52
N GLU A 199 3.08 -9.25 -15.29
CA GLU A 199 2.80 -10.67 -14.99
C GLU A 199 1.33 -11.06 -15.18
N GLN A 200 0.39 -10.18 -14.83
CA GLN A 200 -1.04 -10.48 -14.88
C GLN A 200 -1.70 -9.99 -16.16
N HIS A 201 -1.13 -8.98 -16.81
CA HIS A 201 -1.75 -8.33 -17.97
C HIS A 201 -0.89 -8.33 -19.22
N GLY A 202 0.38 -8.74 -19.14
CA GLY A 202 1.28 -8.78 -20.30
C GLY A 202 1.68 -7.40 -20.82
N TYR A 203 1.54 -6.34 -20.02
CA TYR A 203 1.93 -4.98 -20.38
C TYR A 203 3.29 -4.65 -19.77
N GLU A 204 4.29 -4.42 -20.62
CA GLU A 204 5.57 -3.89 -20.19
C GLU A 204 5.48 -2.37 -20.04
N LEU A 205 5.73 -1.86 -18.84
CA LEU A 205 5.69 -0.42 -18.57
C LEU A 205 7.05 0.23 -18.76
N VAL A 206 7.01 1.50 -19.16
CA VAL A 206 8.17 2.37 -19.35
C VAL A 206 7.97 3.64 -18.55
N LEU A 207 8.98 4.05 -17.80
CA LEU A 207 8.99 5.34 -17.09
C LEU A 207 9.27 6.46 -18.09
N LEU A 208 8.30 7.36 -18.30
CA LEU A 208 8.46 8.55 -19.14
C LEU A 208 9.01 9.73 -18.36
N GLU A 209 8.56 9.91 -17.13
CA GLU A 209 9.05 10.98 -16.25
C GLU A 209 8.82 10.61 -14.78
N GLY A 210 9.87 10.65 -13.97
CA GLY A 210 9.78 10.50 -12.52
C GLY A 210 9.83 11.86 -11.83
N TYR A 211 11.04 12.40 -11.70
CA TYR A 211 11.25 13.69 -11.04
C TYR A 211 11.12 14.87 -12.01
N ARG A 212 10.51 15.96 -11.54
CA ARG A 212 10.44 17.24 -12.28
C ARG A 212 10.98 18.38 -11.43
N SER A 213 11.97 19.10 -11.95
CA SER A 213 12.56 20.22 -11.21
C SER A 213 11.58 21.40 -11.04
N PRO A 214 11.68 22.19 -9.96
CA PRO A 214 10.89 23.41 -9.83
C PRO A 214 11.03 24.41 -10.97
N ALA A 215 12.24 24.54 -11.54
CA ALA A 215 12.49 25.39 -12.69
C ALA A 215 11.70 24.91 -13.93
N ARG A 216 11.72 23.61 -14.22
CA ARG A 216 10.94 23.03 -15.32
C ARG A 216 9.43 23.08 -15.06
N GLN A 217 8.97 22.88 -13.82
CA GLN A 217 7.55 23.05 -13.52
C GLN A 217 7.07 24.48 -13.81
N ASN A 218 7.86 25.49 -13.44
CA ASN A 218 7.54 26.88 -13.76
C ASN A 218 7.53 27.12 -15.28
N SER A 219 8.47 26.54 -16.03
CA SER A 219 8.49 26.69 -17.49
C SER A 219 7.25 26.08 -18.15
N LEU A 220 6.80 24.90 -17.69
CA LEU A 220 5.59 24.20 -18.18
C LEU A 220 4.30 24.92 -17.80
N SER A 221 4.23 25.54 -16.62
CA SER A 221 3.03 26.27 -16.16
C SER A 221 2.66 27.48 -17.04
N ARG A 222 3.55 27.89 -17.95
CA ARG A 222 3.26 28.88 -18.99
C ARG A 222 2.22 28.37 -20.01
N ASN A 223 2.11 27.06 -20.19
CA ASN A 223 1.08 26.42 -21.01
C ASN A 223 0.04 25.72 -20.13
N LYS A 224 -1.16 26.31 -20.04
CA LYS A 224 -2.28 25.78 -19.24
C LYS A 224 -2.83 24.44 -19.76
N ALA A 225 -2.58 24.09 -21.01
CA ALA A 225 -2.96 22.79 -21.56
C ALA A 225 -2.07 21.65 -21.02
N THR A 226 -0.83 21.95 -20.61
CA THR A 226 0.12 20.96 -20.08
C THR A 226 -0.03 20.79 -18.58
N THR A 227 -0.11 21.89 -17.83
CA THR A 227 -0.26 21.82 -16.37
C THR A 227 -0.87 23.10 -15.80
N LEU A 228 -1.67 22.95 -14.75
CA LEU A 228 -2.17 24.08 -13.96
C LEU A 228 -1.33 24.34 -12.71
N ALA A 229 -0.30 23.51 -12.45
CA ALA A 229 0.53 23.58 -11.26
C ALA A 229 1.78 24.45 -11.49
N THR A 230 2.06 25.36 -10.55
CA THR A 230 3.33 26.09 -10.46
C THR A 230 4.34 25.33 -9.58
N ALA A 231 5.55 25.87 -9.38
CA ALA A 231 6.55 25.23 -8.53
C ALA A 231 6.02 24.85 -7.13
N TYR A 232 6.47 23.68 -6.66
CA TYR A 232 6.09 23.02 -5.41
C TYR A 232 4.60 22.67 -5.31
N ARG A 233 3.88 22.65 -6.44
CA ARG A 233 2.47 22.23 -6.50
C ARG A 233 2.29 20.87 -7.18
N SER A 234 3.27 20.38 -7.94
CA SER A 234 3.22 19.05 -8.55
C SER A 234 3.92 18.00 -7.70
N TYR A 235 3.37 16.78 -7.63
CA TYR A 235 3.95 15.66 -6.89
C TYR A 235 5.26 15.13 -7.51
N HIS A 236 5.49 15.35 -8.81
CA HIS A 236 6.77 15.03 -9.46
C HIS A 236 7.95 15.73 -8.81
N GLN A 237 7.73 16.94 -8.28
CA GLN A 237 8.77 17.72 -7.61
C GLN A 237 9.17 17.10 -6.28
N PHE A 238 8.30 16.28 -5.69
CA PHE A 238 8.53 15.60 -4.42
C PHE A 238 8.97 14.14 -4.61
N GLY A 239 9.18 13.69 -5.85
CA GLY A 239 9.47 12.27 -6.14
C GLY A 239 8.29 11.35 -5.80
N LEU A 240 7.07 11.89 -5.83
CA LEU A 240 5.84 11.21 -5.43
C LEU A 240 4.87 11.00 -6.60
N ALA A 241 5.29 11.26 -7.82
CA ALA A 241 4.52 10.98 -9.02
C ALA A 241 5.42 10.50 -10.15
N ALA A 242 4.80 9.86 -11.13
CA ALA A 242 5.44 9.43 -12.35
C ALA A 242 4.43 9.36 -13.49
N ASP A 243 4.95 9.63 -14.68
CA ASP A 243 4.26 9.43 -15.95
C ASP A 243 4.85 8.18 -16.60
N VAL A 244 3.98 7.27 -17.04
CA VAL A 244 4.37 5.99 -17.64
C VAL A 244 3.71 5.79 -19.00
N ALA A 245 4.32 4.93 -19.81
CA ALA A 245 3.78 4.42 -21.06
C ALA A 245 4.02 2.91 -21.16
N PHE A 246 3.69 2.33 -22.31
CA PHE A 246 3.85 0.90 -22.54
C PHE A 246 4.90 0.61 -23.61
N LYS A 247 5.53 -0.55 -23.52
CA LYS A 247 6.38 -1.12 -24.57
C LYS A 247 5.65 -2.29 -25.23
N ARG A 248 5.62 -2.29 -26.57
CA ARG A 248 5.07 -3.38 -27.39
C ARG A 248 5.98 -3.57 -28.60
N ASP A 249 6.42 -4.81 -28.84
CA ASP A 249 7.25 -5.17 -29.99
C ASP A 249 8.50 -4.29 -30.15
N GLY A 250 9.16 -3.97 -29.03
CA GLY A 250 10.35 -3.12 -29.01
C GLY A 250 10.10 -1.62 -29.12
N LYS A 251 8.84 -1.18 -29.35
CA LYS A 251 8.46 0.23 -29.46
C LYS A 251 7.75 0.73 -28.22
N VAL A 252 7.95 1.99 -27.88
CA VAL A 252 7.16 2.66 -26.84
C VAL A 252 5.86 3.16 -27.47
N VAL A 253 4.73 2.96 -26.80
CA VAL A 253 3.40 3.40 -27.22
C VAL A 253 2.83 4.28 -26.11
N ILE A 254 2.64 5.57 -26.42
CA ILE A 254 2.24 6.59 -25.44
C ILE A 254 0.77 6.95 -25.58
N SER A 255 0.28 7.15 -26.80
CA SER A 255 -1.04 7.74 -27.02
C SER A 255 -2.17 6.77 -26.68
N GLU A 256 -3.14 7.26 -25.90
CA GLU A 256 -4.42 6.61 -25.63
C GLU A 256 -5.34 6.53 -26.86
N ARG A 257 -4.96 7.18 -27.97
CA ARG A 257 -5.62 6.99 -29.27
C ARG A 257 -5.38 5.59 -29.83
N ASP A 258 -4.29 4.91 -29.44
CA ASP A 258 -4.11 3.49 -29.69
C ASP A 258 -5.03 2.68 -28.75
N PRO A 259 -5.98 1.88 -29.27
CA PRO A 259 -6.93 1.14 -28.42
C PRO A 259 -6.28 0.16 -27.43
N TRP A 260 -5.15 -0.44 -27.81
CA TRP A 260 -4.40 -1.33 -26.93
C TRP A 260 -3.71 -0.56 -25.81
N ALA A 261 -3.17 0.63 -26.10
CA ALA A 261 -2.59 1.50 -25.09
C ALA A 261 -3.67 2.05 -24.13
N MET A 262 -4.83 2.47 -24.65
CA MET A 262 -5.97 2.87 -23.82
C MET A 262 -6.40 1.75 -22.86
N ARG A 263 -6.48 0.51 -23.35
CA ARG A 263 -6.79 -0.64 -22.50
C ARG A 263 -5.71 -0.85 -21.43
N GLY A 264 -4.45 -0.68 -21.81
CA GLY A 264 -3.31 -0.70 -20.89
C GLY A 264 -3.45 0.33 -19.78
N TYR A 265 -3.80 1.58 -20.12
CA TYR A 265 -3.97 2.65 -19.14
C TYR A 265 -5.13 2.39 -18.18
N GLN A 266 -6.24 1.81 -18.64
CA GLN A 266 -7.35 1.43 -17.76
C GLN A 266 -6.94 0.38 -16.74
N LEU A 267 -6.19 -0.64 -17.17
CA LEU A 267 -5.64 -1.68 -16.28
C LEU A 267 -4.62 -1.08 -15.32
N TYR A 268 -3.69 -0.26 -15.84
CA TYR A 268 -2.70 0.47 -15.06
C TYR A 268 -3.35 1.29 -13.94
N GLY A 269 -4.42 2.01 -14.25
CA GLY A 269 -5.18 2.78 -13.26
C GLY A 269 -5.75 1.92 -12.14
N GLN A 270 -6.39 0.79 -12.47
CA GLN A 270 -6.94 -0.14 -11.48
C GLN A 270 -5.85 -0.73 -10.58
N VAL A 271 -4.73 -1.14 -11.18
CA VAL A 271 -3.58 -1.69 -10.44
C VAL A 271 -2.95 -0.62 -9.55
N ALA A 272 -2.76 0.60 -10.04
CA ALA A 272 -2.23 1.71 -9.26
C ALA A 272 -3.11 2.05 -8.05
N GLU A 273 -4.43 2.12 -8.25
CA GLU A 273 -5.41 2.31 -7.19
C GLU A 273 -5.33 1.20 -6.13
N SER A 274 -5.16 -0.06 -6.55
CA SER A 274 -5.07 -1.22 -5.64
C SER A 274 -3.87 -1.17 -4.68
N VAL A 275 -2.78 -0.48 -5.05
CA VAL A 275 -1.58 -0.28 -4.21
C VAL A 275 -1.58 1.08 -3.49
N GLY A 276 -2.71 1.78 -3.50
CA GLY A 276 -2.92 3.04 -2.79
C GLY A 276 -2.31 4.27 -3.48
N LEU A 277 -2.12 4.22 -4.80
CA LEU A 277 -1.79 5.39 -5.61
C LEU A 277 -3.08 6.04 -6.12
N VAL A 278 -3.00 7.33 -6.43
CA VAL A 278 -4.05 8.05 -7.16
C VAL A 278 -3.68 8.05 -8.64
N TRP A 279 -4.65 7.72 -9.48
CA TRP A 279 -4.47 7.68 -10.94
C TRP A 279 -5.06 8.92 -11.62
N GLY A 280 -4.30 9.52 -12.54
CA GLY A 280 -4.69 10.72 -13.27
C GLY A 280 -5.86 10.52 -14.24
N GLY A 281 -6.12 9.29 -14.66
CA GLY A 281 -7.29 8.95 -15.48
C GLY A 281 -8.64 9.10 -14.76
N ARG A 282 -8.66 9.33 -13.43
CA ARG A 282 -9.87 9.67 -12.67
C ARG A 282 -10.14 11.16 -12.57
N TRP A 283 -9.22 12.01 -13.00
CA TRP A 283 -9.36 13.46 -12.83
C TRP A 283 -10.47 14.01 -13.72
N THR A 284 -11.25 14.94 -13.18
CA THR A 284 -12.47 15.42 -13.86
C THR A 284 -12.23 16.50 -14.90
N LYS A 285 -11.09 17.20 -14.85
CA LYS A 285 -10.79 18.35 -15.72
C LYS A 285 -9.80 18.03 -16.84
N ILE A 286 -8.79 17.22 -16.54
CA ILE A 286 -7.73 16.82 -17.45
C ILE A 286 -7.49 15.35 -17.15
N HIS A 287 -7.74 14.47 -18.11
CA HIS A 287 -7.46 13.05 -17.94
C HIS A 287 -6.00 12.81 -18.30
N ASP A 288 -5.21 12.42 -17.31
CA ASP A 288 -3.80 12.07 -17.51
C ASP A 288 -3.62 10.57 -17.24
N TYR A 289 -3.77 9.78 -18.30
CA TYR A 289 -3.88 8.33 -18.19
C TYR A 289 -2.55 7.64 -17.83
N GLY A 290 -1.42 8.25 -18.18
CA GLY A 290 -0.09 7.76 -17.81
C GLY A 290 0.34 8.14 -16.39
N HIS A 291 -0.36 9.08 -15.75
CA HIS A 291 0.06 9.65 -14.49
C HIS A 291 -0.44 8.88 -13.26
N THR A 292 0.46 8.66 -12.30
CA THR A 292 0.09 8.30 -10.92
C THR A 292 0.79 9.19 -9.90
N GLU A 293 0.12 9.45 -8.78
CA GLU A 293 0.68 10.18 -7.65
C GLU A 293 0.38 9.49 -6.31
N TYR A 294 1.33 9.55 -5.37
CA TYR A 294 1.13 9.14 -4.00
C TYR A 294 0.81 10.33 -3.10
N ARG A 295 -0.46 10.42 -2.70
CA ARG A 295 -0.95 11.41 -1.74
C ARG A 295 -0.61 11.00 -0.32
N MET A 296 0.63 11.22 0.08
CA MET A 296 1.10 10.91 1.43
C MET A 296 0.26 11.67 2.47
N PRO A 297 -0.33 10.98 3.47
CA PRO A 297 -1.09 11.63 4.53
C PRO A 297 -0.24 12.65 5.28
N GLY A 298 -0.79 13.84 5.53
CA GLY A 298 -0.10 14.91 6.25
C GLY A 298 0.99 15.64 5.46
N LEU A 299 1.14 15.39 4.15
CA LEU A 299 2.14 16.06 3.32
C LEU A 299 1.89 17.58 3.22
N VAL A 300 2.84 18.36 3.71
CA VAL A 300 2.94 19.80 3.43
C VAL A 300 3.89 20.01 2.25
N ARG A 301 3.35 20.43 1.11
CA ARG A 301 4.12 20.74 -0.10
C ARG A 301 4.78 22.12 0.03
N SER A 302 6.06 22.12 0.39
CA SER A 302 6.91 23.31 0.50
C SER A 302 8.30 23.03 -0.06
N LYS A 303 9.13 24.07 -0.22
CA LYS A 303 10.52 23.91 -0.65
C LYS A 303 11.31 23.03 0.33
N GLU A 304 11.10 23.21 1.63
CA GLU A 304 11.78 22.45 2.68
C GLU A 304 11.45 20.95 2.60
N THR A 305 10.18 20.62 2.35
CA THR A 305 9.76 19.22 2.14
C THR A 305 10.35 18.64 0.86
N HIS A 306 10.42 19.42 -0.23
CA HIS A 306 11.08 19.00 -1.45
C HIS A 306 12.55 18.66 -1.21
N ASP A 307 13.32 19.60 -0.65
CA ASP A 307 14.76 19.43 -0.41
C ASP A 307 15.04 18.26 0.53
N ARG A 308 14.17 18.02 1.52
CA ARG A 308 14.25 16.83 2.39
C ARG A 308 14.04 15.53 1.60
N PHE A 309 12.97 15.42 0.83
CA PHE A 309 12.65 14.17 0.10
C PHE A 309 13.67 13.83 -0.98
N ILE A 310 14.24 14.82 -1.66
CA ILE A 310 15.31 14.55 -2.64
C ILE A 310 16.55 13.99 -1.95
N ARG A 311 16.95 14.55 -0.80
CA ARG A 311 18.07 14.00 -0.01
C ARG A 311 17.79 12.58 0.47
N GLU A 312 16.58 12.29 0.95
CA GLU A 312 16.19 10.96 1.37
C GLU A 312 16.22 9.94 0.21
N ALA A 313 15.77 10.34 -0.98
CA ALA A 313 15.82 9.49 -2.17
C ALA A 313 17.27 9.18 -2.59
N GLU A 314 18.15 10.18 -2.58
CA GLU A 314 19.58 10.04 -2.89
C GLU A 314 20.29 9.14 -1.87
N GLN A 315 20.04 9.34 -0.57
CA GLN A 315 20.59 8.50 0.50
C GLN A 315 20.10 7.04 0.43
N GLY A 316 18.82 6.83 0.12
CA GLY A 316 18.25 5.49 -0.04
C GLY A 316 18.91 4.70 -1.16
N ASN A 317 19.27 5.35 -2.27
CA ASN A 317 19.99 4.69 -3.35
C ASN A 317 21.44 4.36 -2.97
N LEU A 318 22.12 5.25 -2.23
CA LEU A 318 23.50 5.00 -1.75
C LEU A 318 23.56 3.79 -0.80
N MET A 319 22.57 3.63 0.07
CA MET A 319 22.51 2.46 0.95
C MET A 319 22.20 1.18 0.17
N ALA A 320 21.34 1.24 -0.85
CA ALA A 320 21.06 0.08 -1.71
C ALA A 320 22.28 -0.35 -2.55
N SER A 321 23.02 0.59 -3.13
CA SER A 321 24.21 0.28 -3.94
C SER A 321 25.37 -0.30 -3.12
N ASN A 322 25.45 0.04 -1.83
CA ASN A 322 26.48 -0.48 -0.93
C ASN A 322 26.18 -1.90 -0.41
N ILE A 323 24.93 -2.38 -0.56
CA ILE A 323 24.54 -3.75 -0.20
C ILE A 323 24.83 -4.73 -1.35
N GLU A 324 24.94 -4.23 -2.59
CA GLU A 324 25.20 -5.03 -3.80
C GLU A 324 26.69 -5.20 -4.14
N GLN A 325 27.62 -4.67 -3.32
CA GLN A 325 29.09 -4.83 -3.47
C GLN A 325 29.65 -5.90 -2.53
#